data_AF-A0A8T4DYL7-F1
#
_entry.id   AF-A0A8T4DYL7-F1
#
_cell.length_a   1.000
_cell.length_b   1.000
_cell.length_c   1.000
_cell.angle_alpha   90.00
_cell.angle_beta   90.00
_cell.angle_gamma   90.00
#
_symmetry.space_group_name_H-M   'P 1'
#
loop_
_entity.id
_entity.type
_entity.pdbx_description
1 polymer ?
#
loop_
_entity_poly.entity_id
_entity_poly.type
_entity_poly.pdbx_seq_one_letter_code
_entity_poly.pdbx_strand_id
1 'polypeptide(L)'
;MMEKAALMGVVNNEVRTEALIKPELLLSELDNKDFAILRKFYISGPKPHDTSLYVQVIMKKDLEVDGVSLTVRAVGLRMKRLVKLGLLKESGINPKIYQPKEDLKVFIRKLIGMYSSSLGLDHI
;
A
#
# COMPACT_ATOMS: atom_id res chain seq x y z
N MET A 1 2.20 44.00 8.85
CA MET A 1 3.28 43.00 8.95
C MET A 1 2.66 41.67 9.41
N MET A 2 2.15 40.87 8.48
CA MET A 2 1.58 39.55 8.77
C MET A 2 2.23 38.56 7.82
N GLU A 3 3.42 38.06 8.17
CA GLU A 3 4.05 36.99 7.41
C GLU A 3 5.15 36.35 8.27
N LYS A 4 4.74 35.53 9.24
CA LYS A 4 5.64 34.55 9.87
C LYS A 4 4.93 33.36 10.53
N ALA A 5 3.60 33.38 10.66
CA ALA A 5 2.85 32.29 11.28
C ALA A 5 2.41 31.17 10.30
N ALA A 6 2.41 31.40 8.98
CA ALA A 6 1.92 30.41 8.01
C ALA A 6 2.94 29.32 7.64
N LEU A 7 4.25 29.55 7.82
CA LEU A 7 5.27 28.56 7.45
C LEU A 7 5.54 27.50 8.53
N MET A 8 5.18 27.72 9.80
CA MET A 8 5.38 26.73 10.87
C MET A 8 4.23 25.72 11.00
N GLY A 9 3.08 25.97 10.35
CA GLY A 9 1.92 25.08 10.38
C GLY A 9 1.95 23.94 9.36
N VAL A 10 2.78 24.04 8.32
CA VAL A 10 2.78 23.09 7.19
C VAL A 10 3.81 21.96 7.38
N VAL A 11 4.85 22.16 8.18
CA VAL A 11 5.93 21.17 8.35
C VAL A 11 5.57 20.04 9.34
N ASN A 12 4.45 20.14 10.07
CA ASN A 12 4.13 19.22 11.17
C ASN A 12 3.08 18.14 10.86
N ASN A 13 2.44 18.14 9.69
CA ASN A 13 1.43 17.12 9.38
C ASN A 13 1.98 15.89 8.64
N GLU A 14 3.05 16.04 7.86
CA GLU A 14 3.61 14.91 7.10
C GLU A 14 4.49 14.00 7.98
N VAL A 15 5.19 14.57 8.97
CA VAL A 15 6.05 13.82 9.92
C VAL A 15 5.22 13.04 10.96
N ARG A 16 3.98 13.45 11.24
CA ARG A 16 3.14 12.84 12.30
C ARG A 16 2.58 11.48 11.92
N THR A 17 2.42 11.17 10.64
CA THR A 17 1.80 9.92 10.19
C THR A 17 2.73 8.72 10.36
N GLU A 18 4.05 8.92 10.21
CA GLU A 18 5.06 7.88 10.44
C GLU A 18 5.19 7.51 11.93
N ALA A 19 5.00 8.49 12.83
CA ALA A 19 5.17 8.31 14.27
C ALA A 19 4.02 7.56 14.97
N LEU A 20 2.86 7.39 14.30
CA LEU A 20 1.66 6.79 14.91
C LEU A 20 1.45 5.31 14.56
N ILE A 21 2.08 4.81 13.51
CA ILE A 21 1.92 3.43 13.05
C ILE A 21 3.18 2.64 13.39
N LYS A 22 3.11 1.82 14.44
CA LYS A 22 4.21 0.91 14.80
C LYS A 22 4.37 -0.14 13.69
N PRO A 23 5.52 -0.20 12.98
CA PRO A 23 5.75 -1.18 11.92
C PRO A 23 5.51 -2.62 12.38
N GLU A 24 5.86 -2.92 13.63
CA GLU A 24 5.75 -4.26 14.22
C GLU A 24 4.30 -4.72 14.34
N LEU A 25 3.37 -3.79 14.65
CA LEU A 25 1.95 -4.09 14.71
C LEU A 25 1.41 -4.43 13.31
N LEU A 26 1.76 -3.62 12.30
CA LEU A 26 1.37 -3.91 10.92
C LEU A 26 1.95 -5.22 10.40
N LEU A 27 3.22 -5.52 10.72
CA LEU A 27 3.85 -6.80 10.34
C LEU A 27 3.12 -8.00 10.91
N SER A 28 2.51 -7.88 12.10
CA SER A 28 1.70 -8.94 12.71
C SER A 28 0.29 -9.07 12.12
N GLU A 29 -0.25 -8.00 11.54
CA GLU A 29 -1.62 -7.98 10.99
C GLU A 29 -1.69 -8.32 9.50
N LEU A 30 -0.61 -8.08 8.76
CA LEU A 30 -0.53 -8.30 7.32
C LEU A 30 0.09 -9.67 7.02
N ASP A 31 -0.48 -10.37 6.03
CA ASP A 31 0.07 -11.65 5.57
C ASP A 31 0.80 -11.49 4.22
N ASN A 32 1.38 -12.60 3.73
CA ASN A 32 2.10 -12.62 2.45
C ASN A 32 1.31 -12.06 1.27
N LYS A 33 -0.01 -12.30 1.25
CA LYS A 33 -0.88 -11.85 0.15
C LYS A 33 -1.09 -10.34 0.20
N ASP A 34 -1.18 -9.77 1.39
CA ASP A 34 -1.22 -8.31 1.57
C ASP A 34 0.09 -7.66 1.12
N PHE A 35 1.23 -8.23 1.53
CA PHE A 35 2.56 -7.75 1.11
C PHE A 35 2.81 -7.89 -0.40
N ALA A 36 2.29 -8.94 -1.03
CA ALA A 36 2.35 -9.11 -2.48
C ALA A 36 1.56 -8.01 -3.20
N ILE A 37 0.35 -7.67 -2.73
CA ILE A 37 -0.42 -6.55 -3.27
C ILE A 37 0.32 -5.22 -3.06
N LEU A 38 0.83 -4.95 -1.86
CA LEU A 38 1.59 -3.73 -1.59
C LEU A 38 2.84 -3.60 -2.48
N ARG A 39 3.55 -4.69 -2.78
CA ARG A 39 4.66 -4.69 -3.74
C ARG A 39 4.23 -4.23 -5.12
N LYS A 40 3.06 -4.66 -5.61
CA LYS A 40 2.55 -4.20 -6.92
C LYS A 40 2.30 -2.68 -6.94
N PHE A 41 1.79 -2.11 -5.85
CA PHE A 41 1.52 -0.66 -5.75
C PHE A 41 2.78 0.20 -5.55
N TYR A 42 3.73 -0.26 -4.73
CA TYR A 42 4.84 0.58 -4.25
C TYR A 42 6.19 0.28 -4.90
N ILE A 43 6.35 -0.88 -5.55
CA ILE A 43 7.61 -1.33 -6.17
C ILE A 43 7.47 -1.48 -7.69
N SER A 44 6.47 -2.25 -8.16
CA SER A 44 6.37 -2.70 -9.56
C SER A 44 5.94 -1.62 -10.58
N GLY A 45 5.75 -0.37 -10.16
CA GLY A 45 5.35 0.74 -11.02
C GLY A 45 3.84 0.79 -11.31
N PRO A 46 3.35 1.89 -11.90
CA PRO A 46 1.92 2.18 -12.00
C PRO A 46 1.22 1.25 -12.98
N LYS A 47 0.48 0.26 -12.47
CA LYS A 47 -0.55 -0.43 -13.25
C LYS A 47 -1.92 0.21 -12.96
N PRO A 48 -2.91 0.12 -13.86
CA PRO A 48 -4.27 0.55 -13.52
C PRO A 48 -4.75 -0.29 -12.33
N HIS A 49 -5.20 0.40 -11.27
CA HIS A 49 -5.57 -0.20 -9.99
C HIS A 49 -6.98 0.22 -9.57
N ASP A 50 -7.92 0.24 -10.51
CA ASP A 50 -9.32 0.51 -10.19
C ASP A 50 -10.09 -0.71 -9.66
N THR A 51 -11.29 -0.48 -9.12
CA THR A 51 -12.20 -1.50 -8.58
C THR A 51 -12.87 -2.34 -9.65
N SER A 52 -12.63 -2.09 -10.94
CA SER A 52 -13.26 -2.86 -12.00
C SER A 52 -12.87 -4.33 -11.88
N LEU A 53 -13.80 -5.21 -12.25
CA LEU A 53 -13.54 -6.64 -12.29
C LEU A 53 -12.35 -6.97 -13.21
N TYR A 54 -12.21 -6.22 -14.31
CA TYR A 54 -11.11 -6.34 -15.25
C TYR A 54 -9.74 -6.12 -14.58
N VAL A 55 -9.60 -5.04 -13.80
CA VAL A 55 -8.35 -4.75 -13.09
C VAL A 55 -8.07 -5.78 -11.99
N GLN A 56 -9.10 -6.24 -11.26
CA GLN A 56 -8.92 -7.30 -10.26
C GLN A 56 -8.46 -8.62 -10.89
N VAL A 57 -8.91 -8.93 -12.11
CA VAL A 57 -8.45 -10.11 -12.88
C VAL A 57 -6.99 -9.95 -13.29
N ILE A 58 -6.57 -8.76 -13.74
CA ILE A 58 -5.16 -8.49 -14.07
C ILE A 58 -4.28 -8.64 -12.82
N MET A 59 -4.68 -8.00 -11.71
CA MET A 59 -3.96 -8.09 -10.44
C MET A 59 -3.86 -9.54 -9.95
N LYS A 60 -4.93 -10.34 -10.07
CA LYS A 60 -4.88 -11.77 -9.77
C LYS A 60 -3.79 -12.48 -10.59
N LYS A 61 -3.77 -12.29 -11.92
CA LYS A 61 -2.78 -12.92 -12.80
C LYS A 61 -1.36 -12.50 -12.44
N ASP A 62 -1.16 -11.22 -12.17
CA ASP A 62 0.15 -10.68 -11.75
C ASP A 62 0.63 -11.27 -10.42
N LEU A 63 -0.29 -11.55 -9.49
CA LEU A 63 0.04 -12.20 -8.21
C LEU A 63 0.32 -13.69 -8.41
N GLU A 64 -0.38 -14.37 -9.32
CA GLU A 64 -0.11 -15.77 -9.65
C GLU A 64 1.29 -15.96 -10.26
N VAL A 65 1.75 -15.01 -11.09
CA VAL A 65 3.14 -14.99 -11.59
C VAL A 65 4.16 -14.90 -10.46
N ASP A 66 3.83 -14.18 -9.38
CA ASP A 66 4.67 -14.07 -8.19
C ASP A 66 4.50 -15.27 -7.23
N GLY A 67 3.78 -16.34 -7.64
CA GLY A 67 3.51 -17.51 -6.82
C GLY A 67 2.42 -17.31 -5.75
N VAL A 68 1.64 -16.22 -5.82
CA VAL A 68 0.59 -15.89 -4.86
C VAL A 68 -0.78 -16.17 -5.46
N SER A 69 -1.41 -17.26 -5.00
CA SER A 69 -2.77 -17.62 -5.45
C SER A 69 -3.86 -16.92 -4.64
N LEU A 70 -4.75 -16.21 -5.35
CA LEU A 70 -5.94 -15.55 -4.82
C LEU A 70 -7.11 -15.65 -5.81
N THR A 71 -8.34 -15.69 -5.29
CA THR A 71 -9.53 -15.45 -6.12
C THR A 71 -9.67 -13.97 -6.43
N VAL A 72 -10.34 -13.62 -7.53
CA VAL A 72 -10.60 -12.22 -7.92
C VAL A 72 -11.31 -11.46 -6.79
N ARG A 73 -12.32 -12.08 -6.16
CA ARG A 73 -13.02 -11.52 -5.00
C ARG A 73 -12.07 -11.27 -3.82
N ALA A 74 -11.13 -12.18 -3.56
CA ALA A 74 -10.17 -12.01 -2.47
C ALA A 74 -9.18 -10.86 -2.73
N VAL A 75 -8.79 -10.64 -4.00
CA VAL A 75 -7.98 -9.47 -4.40
C VAL A 75 -8.72 -8.18 -4.05
N GLY A 76 -9.97 -8.03 -4.48
CA GLY A 76 -10.78 -6.84 -4.19
C GLY A 76 -10.99 -6.59 -2.68
N LEU A 77 -11.27 -7.65 -1.91
CA LEU A 77 -11.42 -7.54 -0.45
C LEU A 77 -10.13 -7.08 0.24
N ARG A 78 -8.97 -7.57 -0.20
CA ARG A 78 -7.67 -7.19 0.37
C ARG A 78 -7.29 -5.77 0.01
N MET A 79 -7.50 -5.32 -1.23
CA MET A 79 -7.27 -3.92 -1.60
C MET A 79 -8.13 -2.97 -0.73
N LYS A 80 -9.42 -3.29 -0.53
CA LYS A 80 -10.30 -2.53 0.36
C LYS A 80 -9.83 -2.54 1.82
N ARG A 81 -9.30 -3.66 2.31
CA ARG A 81 -8.69 -3.75 3.65
C ARG A 81 -7.47 -2.84 3.75
N LEU A 82 -6.57 -2.87 2.77
CA LEU A 82 -5.37 -2.02 2.74
C LEU A 82 -5.70 -0.52 2.70
N VAL A 83 -6.82 -0.13 2.05
CA VAL A 83 -7.34 1.24 2.14
C VAL A 83 -7.83 1.58 3.56
N LYS A 84 -8.58 0.68 4.20
CA LYS A 84 -9.05 0.88 5.59
C LYS A 84 -7.89 1.00 6.59
N LEU A 85 -6.81 0.25 6.39
CA LEU A 85 -5.58 0.35 7.17
C LEU A 85 -4.75 1.60 6.82
N GLY A 86 -5.20 2.40 5.86
CA GLY A 86 -4.52 3.61 5.44
C GLY A 86 -3.24 3.35 4.64
N LEU A 87 -3.02 2.14 4.13
CA LEU A 87 -1.85 1.75 3.34
C LEU A 87 -2.04 2.00 1.84
N LEU A 88 -3.27 2.20 1.40
CA LEU A 88 -3.64 2.66 0.06
C LEU A 88 -4.62 3.82 0.18
N LYS A 89 -4.74 4.63 -0.88
CA LYS A 89 -5.81 5.62 -1.00
C LYS A 89 -6.82 5.16 -2.05
N GLU A 90 -8.08 5.51 -1.82
CA GLU A 90 -9.19 5.28 -2.76
C GLU A 90 -9.64 6.65 -3.29
N SER A 91 -9.77 6.79 -4.61
CA SER A 91 -10.28 7.98 -5.29
C SER A 91 -11.32 7.62 -6.35
N GLY A 92 -12.03 8.59 -6.91
CA GLY A 92 -13.05 8.35 -7.94
C GLY A 92 -14.41 7.88 -7.40
N ILE A 93 -15.44 7.98 -8.24
CA ILE A 93 -16.83 7.71 -7.87
C ILE A 93 -17.25 6.31 -8.32
N ASN A 94 -17.00 5.94 -9.59
CA ASN A 94 -17.15 4.58 -10.13
C ASN A 94 -16.50 4.46 -11.53
N PRO A 95 -15.54 3.56 -11.78
CA PRO A 95 -14.89 2.69 -10.79
C PRO A 95 -14.06 3.52 -9.82
N LYS A 96 -13.94 3.04 -8.58
CA LYS A 96 -13.01 3.66 -7.63
C LYS A 96 -11.60 3.25 -7.99
N ILE A 97 -10.64 4.14 -7.82
CA ILE A 97 -9.24 3.93 -8.16
C ILE A 97 -8.45 3.79 -6.86
N TYR A 98 -7.77 2.67 -6.69
CA TYR A 98 -6.81 2.48 -5.62
C TYR A 98 -5.45 2.99 -6.06
N GLN A 99 -4.75 3.69 -5.19
CA GLN A 99 -3.45 4.27 -5.49
C GLN A 99 -2.53 4.15 -4.28
N PRO A 100 -1.20 4.17 -4.48
CA PRO A 100 -0.28 4.34 -3.38
C PRO A 100 -0.49 5.72 -2.72
N LYS A 101 -0.21 5.77 -1.42
CA LYS A 101 -0.04 7.00 -0.67
C LYS A 101 1.41 7.44 -0.80
N GLU A 102 1.66 8.49 -1.56
CA GLU A 102 3.03 8.95 -1.84
C GLU A 102 3.77 9.37 -0.57
N ASP A 103 3.05 9.93 0.41
CA ASP A 103 3.53 10.27 1.75
C ASP A 103 3.99 9.05 2.56
N LEU A 104 3.44 7.85 2.29
CA LEU A 104 3.81 6.61 2.98
C LEU A 104 4.77 5.72 2.18
N LYS A 105 5.23 6.18 1.02
CA LYS A 105 6.00 5.35 0.08
C LYS A 105 7.29 4.81 0.70
N VAL A 106 8.04 5.65 1.40
CA VAL A 106 9.29 5.25 2.06
C VAL A 106 9.02 4.25 3.18
N PHE A 107 8.03 4.54 4.03
CA PHE A 107 7.60 3.67 5.11
C PHE A 107 7.16 2.28 4.62
N ILE A 108 6.27 2.21 3.63
CA ILE A 108 5.73 0.94 3.12
C ILE A 108 6.81 0.13 2.41
N ARG A 109 7.73 0.77 1.68
CA ARG A 109 8.89 0.09 1.10
C ARG A 109 9.79 -0.52 2.16
N LYS A 110 10.04 0.20 3.26
CA LYS A 110 10.78 -0.33 4.41
C LYS A 110 10.05 -1.51 5.06
N LEU A 111 8.73 -1.41 5.23
CA LEU A 111 7.90 -2.48 5.78
C LEU A 111 7.95 -3.75 4.91
N ILE A 112 7.86 -3.60 3.59
CA ILE A 112 8.03 -4.70 2.62
C ILE A 112 9.43 -5.32 2.76
N GLY A 113 10.47 -4.51 2.88
CA GLY A 113 11.84 -4.98 3.09
C GLY A 113 11.96 -5.82 4.36
N MET A 114 11.47 -5.31 5.50
CA MET A 114 11.47 -6.03 6.79
C MET A 114 10.73 -7.38 6.71
N TYR A 115 9.61 -7.42 6.00
CA TYR A 115 8.86 -8.66 5.78
C TYR A 115 9.61 -9.67 4.91
N SER A 116 10.27 -9.22 3.83
CA SER A 116 11.08 -10.11 3.00
C SER A 116 12.25 -10.73 3.77
N SER A 117 12.93 -9.93 4.60
CA SER A 117 14.03 -10.41 5.44
C SER A 117 13.58 -11.38 6.52
N SER A 118 12.41 -11.18 7.13
CA SER A 118 11.88 -12.13 8.13
C SER A 118 11.52 -13.50 7.55
N LEU A 119 11.30 -13.57 6.23
CA LEU A 119 11.09 -14.82 5.49
C LEU A 119 12.39 -15.45 4.96
N GLY A 120 13.55 -14.82 5.17
CA GLY A 120 14.82 -15.27 4.60
C GLY A 120 14.89 -15.10 3.07
N LEU A 121 14.13 -14.16 2.51
CA LEU A 121 14.08 -13.86 1.07
C LEU A 121 15.08 -12.77 0.66
N ASP A 122 16.17 -12.59 1.41
CA ASP A 122 17.17 -11.51 1.23
C ASP A 122 18.01 -11.61 -0.05
N HIS A 123 17.73 -12.60 -0.91
CA HIS A 123 18.47 -12.88 -2.12
C HIS A 123 17.54 -13.04 -3.34
N ILE A 124 16.90 -11.96 -3.79
CA ILE A 124 16.53 -11.74 -5.22
C ILE A 124 16.62 -10.24 -5.52
#